data_AF-A0A931U3K9-F1
#
_entry.id   AF-A0A931U3K9-F1
#
_cell.length_a   1.000
_cell.length_b   1.000
_cell.length_c   1.000
_cell.angle_alpha   90.00
_cell.angle_beta   90.00
_cell.angle_gamma   90.00
#
_symmetry.space_group_name_H-M   'P 1'
#
loop_
_entity.id
_entity.type
_entity.pdbx_description
1 polymer ?
#
loop_
_entity_poly.entity_id
_entity_poly.type
_entity_poly.pdbx_seq_one_letter_code
_entity_poly.pdbx_strand_id
1 'polypeptide(L)'
;AAASAHPAARVVVAAHLGGHPLLADLLVQRVEEAEEGRVAVNCDCCLYRVPLRGFEHRYAQAQDSDAAHGLRGAWREHAHGHAHGHTQVPQDDGAREPAPAHLDRVWRRGPTHEQHGTQDHRHEHCHHSDGEPVSAPGTLLQRYGLPPDEIERLSLARLERRLGDRLRVPPAARDVALRMLYAAGDADLVDALRISDDAAAAGLRALAAGAPLVADVKMVAVALDRRRAQQLGVPVLCAIDDPRVQREAQETGRPRAAVAIRRLVRRAPRGIYVVGNAPTALLQLLDLVDTGAARPALVIATPLGFVAATEAKDELAARAVPFITVLGTRGGSAVAAAAANALLRIATRGLAAAEEVHISLPDAGDH
;
A
#
# COMPACT_ATOMS: atom_id res chain seq x y z
N ALA A 1 14.08 -18.33 12.33
CA ALA A 1 14.06 -16.94 12.83
C ALA A 1 14.54 -16.88 14.28
N ALA A 2 13.68 -17.03 15.29
CA ALA A 2 14.04 -16.87 16.71
C ALA A 2 15.25 -17.74 17.17
N ALA A 3 15.28 -19.02 16.78
CA ALA A 3 16.40 -19.94 17.08
C ALA A 3 17.77 -19.43 16.60
N SER A 4 17.80 -18.64 15.52
CA SER A 4 19.02 -18.07 14.94
C SER A 4 19.46 -16.76 15.62
N ALA A 5 18.60 -16.16 16.46
CA ALA A 5 18.87 -14.93 17.21
C ALA A 5 19.36 -15.22 18.65
N HIS A 6 19.00 -16.38 19.22
CA HIS A 6 19.31 -16.76 20.59
C HIS A 6 19.91 -18.17 20.66
N PRO A 7 21.15 -18.38 20.19
CA PRO A 7 21.76 -19.72 20.07
C PRO A 7 22.01 -20.43 21.41
N ALA A 8 22.01 -19.70 22.53
CA ALA A 8 22.05 -20.28 23.88
C ALA A 8 20.67 -20.77 24.39
N ALA A 9 19.57 -20.42 23.72
CA ALA A 9 18.23 -20.84 24.07
C ALA A 9 17.78 -22.03 23.21
N ARG A 10 17.40 -23.14 23.86
CA ARG A 10 16.89 -24.34 23.16
C ARG A 10 15.48 -24.08 22.60
N VAL A 11 15.39 -23.49 21.42
CA VAL A 11 14.12 -23.29 20.71
C VAL A 11 13.59 -24.64 20.23
N VAL A 12 12.65 -25.20 21.00
CA VAL A 12 11.85 -26.36 20.61
C VAL A 12 10.66 -25.85 19.81
N VAL A 13 10.54 -26.28 18.55
CA VAL A 13 9.28 -26.12 17.80
C VAL A 13 8.36 -27.25 18.26
N ALA A 14 7.23 -26.90 18.89
CA ALA A 14 6.22 -27.88 19.21
C ALA A 14 5.67 -28.51 17.92
N ALA A 15 5.31 -29.80 17.97
CA ALA A 15 4.48 -30.38 16.93
C ALA A 15 3.14 -29.64 16.84
N HIS A 16 2.39 -29.89 15.76
CA HIS A 16 1.00 -29.45 15.67
C HIS A 16 0.24 -29.90 16.93
N LEU A 17 -0.60 -29.04 17.51
CA LEU A 17 -1.29 -29.32 18.78
C LEU A 17 -2.27 -30.49 18.61
N GLY A 18 -1.77 -31.70 18.86
CA GLY A 18 -2.59 -32.89 19.05
C GLY A 18 -3.38 -32.82 20.36
N GLY A 19 -4.08 -33.91 20.69
CA GLY A 19 -4.84 -34.02 21.94
C GLY A 19 -3.95 -33.75 23.17
N HIS A 20 -4.07 -32.56 23.72
CA HIS A 20 -3.34 -32.09 24.90
C HIS A 20 -4.36 -31.88 26.04
N PRO A 21 -4.08 -32.27 27.30
CA PRO A 21 -5.04 -32.14 28.40
C PRO A 21 -5.64 -30.74 28.50
N LEU A 22 -4.82 -29.69 28.59
CA LEU A 22 -5.30 -28.29 28.66
C LEU A 22 -6.16 -27.84 27.47
N LEU A 23 -6.13 -28.53 26.32
CA LEU A 23 -7.02 -28.27 25.19
C LEU A 23 -8.37 -28.99 25.36
N ALA A 24 -8.37 -30.20 25.93
CA ALA A 24 -9.59 -30.89 26.35
C ALA A 24 -10.25 -30.16 27.54
N ASP A 25 -9.47 -29.73 28.53
CA ASP A 25 -9.93 -28.93 29.68
C ASP A 25 -10.56 -27.60 29.21
N LEU A 26 -9.93 -26.91 28.24
CA LEU A 26 -10.49 -25.70 27.65
C LEU A 26 -11.78 -25.98 26.87
N LEU A 27 -11.89 -27.11 26.16
CA LEU A 27 -13.11 -27.52 25.47
C LEU A 27 -14.24 -27.86 26.46
N VAL A 28 -13.94 -28.54 27.57
CA VAL A 28 -14.89 -28.79 28.66
C VAL A 28 -15.35 -27.45 29.26
N GLN A 29 -14.42 -26.54 29.57
CA GLN A 29 -14.77 -25.20 30.06
C GLN A 29 -15.63 -24.41 29.04
N ARG A 30 -15.39 -24.56 27.72
CA ARG A 30 -16.26 -23.94 26.69
C ARG A 30 -17.69 -24.52 26.73
N VAL A 31 -17.85 -25.81 27.03
CA VAL A 31 -19.16 -26.47 27.16
C VAL A 31 -19.86 -26.04 28.45
N GLU A 32 -19.16 -26.02 29.59
CA GLU A 32 -19.69 -25.53 30.88
C GLU A 32 -20.12 -24.05 30.79
N GLU A 33 -19.30 -23.18 30.19
CA GLU A 33 -19.68 -21.79 29.91
C GLU A 33 -20.86 -21.67 28.94
N ALA A 34 -21.10 -22.64 28.05
CA ALA A 34 -22.26 -22.65 27.16
C ALA A 34 -23.55 -23.08 27.88
N GLU A 35 -23.47 -24.11 28.72
CA GLU A 35 -24.62 -24.59 29.52
C GLU A 35 -25.05 -23.58 30.59
N GLU A 36 -24.11 -22.79 31.13
CA GLU A 36 -24.41 -21.66 32.01
C GLU A 36 -24.73 -20.34 31.27
N GLY A 37 -24.62 -20.28 29.95
CA GLY A 37 -24.90 -19.08 29.15
C GLY A 37 -23.87 -17.95 29.27
N ARG A 38 -22.64 -18.24 29.72
CA ARG A 38 -21.57 -17.27 30.05
C ARG A 38 -20.40 -17.20 29.04
N VAL A 39 -20.56 -17.80 27.85
CA VAL A 39 -19.48 -17.95 26.83
C VAL A 39 -18.76 -16.64 26.51
N ALA A 40 -17.46 -16.58 26.83
CA ALA A 40 -16.59 -15.50 26.36
C ALA A 40 -16.36 -15.58 24.85
N VAL A 41 -16.99 -14.69 24.08
CA VAL A 41 -16.92 -14.69 22.61
C VAL A 41 -15.53 -14.25 22.11
N ASN A 42 -14.88 -15.11 21.35
CA ASN A 42 -13.69 -14.81 20.55
C ASN A 42 -13.92 -15.21 19.08
N CYS A 43 -12.89 -15.16 18.24
CA CYS A 43 -13.02 -15.50 16.81
C CYS A 43 -13.29 -17.00 16.55
N ASP A 44 -12.83 -17.87 17.45
CA ASP A 44 -12.85 -19.33 17.29
C ASP A 44 -14.15 -19.95 17.86
N CYS A 45 -14.68 -19.37 18.93
CA CYS A 45 -15.95 -19.71 19.58
C CYS A 45 -17.07 -18.72 19.21
N CYS A 46 -17.07 -18.22 17.98
CA CYS A 46 -18.08 -17.28 17.50
C CYS A 46 -19.44 -18.00 17.33
N LEU A 47 -20.37 -17.74 18.24
CA LEU A 47 -21.73 -18.33 18.30
C LEU A 47 -22.64 -18.02 17.09
N TYR A 48 -22.20 -17.16 16.17
CA TYR A 48 -22.84 -16.91 14.87
C TYR A 48 -22.27 -17.80 13.75
N ARG A 49 -21.07 -18.37 13.92
CA ARG A 49 -20.33 -19.15 12.91
C ARG A 49 -20.14 -20.63 13.26
N VAL A 50 -20.31 -20.98 14.53
CA VAL A 50 -20.26 -22.37 15.04
C VAL A 50 -21.53 -22.62 15.84
N PRO A 51 -22.27 -23.72 15.60
CA PRO A 51 -23.45 -24.04 16.40
C PRO A 51 -23.00 -24.48 17.80
N LEU A 52 -23.35 -23.69 18.82
CA LEU A 52 -23.03 -23.96 20.23
C LEU A 52 -24.32 -24.30 20.99
N ARG A 53 -24.20 -25.24 21.95
CA ARG A 53 -25.32 -25.72 22.76
C ARG A 53 -25.95 -24.58 23.55
N GLY A 54 -27.27 -24.43 23.50
CA GLY A 54 -28.02 -23.32 24.12
C GLY A 54 -28.02 -22.01 23.33
N PHE A 55 -27.18 -21.88 22.30
CA PHE A 55 -27.07 -20.70 21.43
C PHE A 55 -27.42 -21.00 19.96
N GLU A 56 -28.04 -22.15 19.69
CA GLU A 56 -28.40 -22.62 18.34
C GLU A 56 -29.25 -21.59 17.58
N HIS A 57 -30.06 -20.81 18.31
CA HIS A 57 -30.89 -19.73 17.77
C HIS A 57 -30.08 -18.57 17.12
N ARG A 58 -28.80 -18.40 17.45
CA ARG A 58 -27.92 -17.34 16.89
C ARG A 58 -27.03 -17.83 15.75
N TYR A 59 -26.95 -19.14 15.52
CA TYR A 59 -26.14 -19.69 14.44
C TYR A 59 -26.62 -19.17 13.07
N ALA A 60 -25.68 -18.72 12.24
CA ALA A 60 -25.91 -18.07 10.95
C ALA A 60 -26.76 -16.78 10.97
N GLN A 61 -27.07 -16.20 12.14
CA GLN A 61 -27.65 -14.85 12.23
C GLN A 61 -26.58 -13.77 11.96
N ALA A 62 -27.04 -12.55 11.68
CA ALA A 62 -26.17 -11.38 11.63
C ALA A 62 -25.61 -11.05 13.03
N GLN A 63 -24.40 -10.48 13.08
CA GLN A 63 -23.79 -10.05 14.34
C GLN A 63 -24.31 -8.67 14.76
N ASP A 64 -25.49 -8.63 15.38
CA ASP A 64 -25.94 -7.43 16.09
C ASP A 64 -25.12 -7.23 17.37
N SER A 65 -24.44 -6.09 17.47
CA SER A 65 -23.69 -5.69 18.66
C SER A 65 -24.57 -4.88 19.60
N ASP A 66 -25.07 -5.50 20.67
CA ASP A 66 -25.80 -4.80 21.71
C ASP A 66 -24.82 -4.00 22.59
N ALA A 67 -24.92 -2.67 22.55
CA ALA A 67 -23.99 -1.75 23.20
C ALA A 67 -23.90 -1.89 24.74
N ALA A 68 -24.79 -2.67 25.36
CA ALA A 68 -24.74 -3.04 26.77
C ALA A 68 -23.62 -4.05 27.11
N HIS A 69 -23.25 -4.94 26.19
CA HIS A 69 -22.29 -6.03 26.42
C HIS A 69 -20.96 -5.81 25.70
N GLY A 70 -20.43 -4.59 25.81
CA GLY A 70 -19.17 -4.18 25.17
C GLY A 70 -17.98 -5.10 25.49
N LEU A 71 -17.18 -5.37 24.46
CA LEU A 71 -15.98 -6.20 24.48
C LEU A 71 -15.06 -5.82 25.66
N ARG A 72 -14.94 -6.71 26.65
CA ARG A 72 -14.02 -6.55 27.79
C ARG A 72 -12.57 -6.90 27.44
N GLY A 73 -12.07 -6.31 26.35
CA GLY A 73 -10.64 -6.26 26.04
C GLY A 73 -9.95 -5.33 27.04
N ALA A 74 -8.98 -5.84 27.79
CA ALA A 74 -8.40 -5.13 28.93
C ALA A 74 -7.42 -4.02 28.51
N TRP A 75 -7.86 -2.76 28.60
CA TRP A 75 -7.01 -1.56 28.67
C TRP A 75 -7.63 -0.50 29.58
N ARG A 76 -7.25 -0.50 30.87
CA ARG A 76 -7.37 0.66 31.78
C ARG A 76 -6.23 0.64 32.79
N GLU A 77 -5.34 1.62 32.69
CA GLU A 77 -4.47 2.02 33.80
C GLU A 77 -5.26 2.90 34.78
N HIS A 78 -4.78 3.03 36.03
CA HIS A 78 -5.51 3.72 37.10
C HIS A 78 -5.16 5.22 37.19
N ALA A 79 -6.17 6.09 37.27
CA ALA A 79 -6.12 7.33 38.05
C ALA A 79 -7.52 7.87 38.42
N HIS A 80 -7.60 8.41 39.63
CA HIS A 80 -8.75 8.86 40.44
C HIS A 80 -9.63 10.00 39.87
N GLY A 81 -10.86 10.14 40.40
CA GLY A 81 -11.57 11.44 40.42
C GLY A 81 -13.12 11.44 40.50
N HIS A 82 -13.69 11.33 41.71
CA HIS A 82 -14.99 11.89 42.18
C HIS A 82 -16.28 11.73 41.29
N ALA A 83 -17.34 11.02 41.74
CA ALA A 83 -18.43 11.48 42.63
C ALA A 83 -19.32 12.62 42.04
N HIS A 84 -20.65 12.67 42.16
CA HIS A 84 -21.74 11.77 42.60
C HIS A 84 -23.07 12.39 42.08
N GLY A 85 -24.16 11.64 41.90
CA GLY A 85 -25.48 12.24 41.59
C GLY A 85 -26.59 11.23 41.29
N HIS A 86 -27.57 11.11 42.19
CA HIS A 86 -28.73 10.23 42.05
C HIS A 86 -30.02 11.03 41.82
N THR A 87 -30.92 10.50 40.99
CA THR A 87 -32.40 10.58 41.10
C THR A 87 -32.97 9.61 40.04
N GLN A 88 -33.45 8.41 40.36
CA GLN A 88 -34.67 8.04 41.10
C GLN A 88 -35.98 8.55 40.48
N VAL A 89 -36.88 7.60 40.22
CA VAL A 89 -38.21 7.77 39.64
C VAL A 89 -39.24 7.08 40.55
N PRO A 90 -40.30 7.78 41.00
CA PRO A 90 -41.59 7.19 41.39
C PRO A 90 -42.52 7.09 40.15
N GLN A 91 -43.35 6.07 39.92
CA GLN A 91 -44.46 5.53 40.74
C GLN A 91 -45.62 6.54 40.93
N ASP A 92 -46.90 6.20 40.75
CA ASP A 92 -47.53 4.89 40.45
C ASP A 92 -48.95 5.00 39.81
N ASP A 93 -49.68 3.87 39.79
CA ASP A 93 -51.16 3.69 39.79
C ASP A 93 -51.96 3.68 38.46
N GLY A 94 -52.74 2.60 38.26
CA GLY A 94 -53.81 2.53 37.23
C GLY A 94 -54.14 1.14 36.67
N ALA A 95 -54.68 0.21 37.47
CA ALA A 95 -54.86 -1.20 37.07
C ALA A 95 -56.13 -1.52 36.23
N ARG A 96 -55.98 -2.37 35.18
CA ARG A 96 -56.92 -3.47 34.80
C ARG A 96 -56.44 -4.32 33.60
N GLU A 97 -56.61 -5.64 33.73
CA GLU A 97 -56.56 -6.66 32.66
C GLU A 97 -58.00 -7.13 32.32
N PRO A 98 -58.28 -7.96 31.27
CA PRO A 98 -57.36 -8.81 30.48
C PRO A 98 -57.44 -8.67 28.93
N ALA A 99 -56.64 -9.48 28.23
CA ALA A 99 -56.50 -9.59 26.76
C ALA A 99 -57.43 -10.69 26.16
N PRO A 100 -57.30 -11.16 24.88
CA PRO A 100 -56.52 -10.65 23.72
C PRO A 100 -57.33 -10.56 22.39
N ALA A 101 -56.75 -9.98 21.31
CA ALA A 101 -56.76 -10.52 19.91
C ALA A 101 -56.39 -9.49 18.80
N HIS A 102 -55.39 -9.85 17.99
CA HIS A 102 -55.29 -9.76 16.52
C HIS A 102 -55.75 -8.54 15.66
N LEU A 103 -54.82 -8.18 14.75
CA LEU A 103 -54.98 -7.65 13.36
C LEU A 103 -55.20 -6.14 13.09
N ASP A 104 -54.14 -5.56 12.50
CA ASP A 104 -54.12 -4.71 11.30
C ASP A 104 -55.07 -3.51 11.14
N ARG A 105 -54.50 -2.31 11.30
CA ARG A 105 -54.66 -1.16 10.38
C ARG A 105 -53.35 -0.35 10.36
N VAL A 106 -52.68 -0.25 9.21
CA VAL A 106 -52.92 0.75 8.15
C VAL A 106 -52.68 2.18 8.64
N TRP A 107 -51.64 2.82 8.10
CA TRP A 107 -51.55 4.27 7.96
C TRP A 107 -51.17 4.64 6.52
N ARG A 108 -51.97 5.51 5.89
CA ARG A 108 -51.67 6.11 4.58
C ARG A 108 -51.99 7.61 4.60
N ARG A 109 -50.95 8.40 4.28
CA ARG A 109 -50.97 9.84 3.90
C ARG A 109 -51.27 10.85 5.02
N GLY A 110 -50.51 11.95 4.99
CA GLY A 110 -50.81 13.24 5.63
C GLY A 110 -51.65 14.12 4.68
N PRO A 111 -51.26 15.37 4.32
CA PRO A 111 -49.99 16.09 4.57
C PRO A 111 -50.16 17.07 5.78
N THR A 112 -49.62 18.28 5.96
CA THR A 112 -48.90 19.30 5.14
C THR A 112 -48.01 20.20 6.03
N HIS A 113 -46.84 20.61 5.54
CA HIS A 113 -46.36 22.01 5.66
C HIS A 113 -45.20 22.31 4.69
N GLU A 114 -45.24 23.47 4.04
CA GLU A 114 -44.19 23.98 3.14
C GLU A 114 -43.47 25.17 3.78
N GLN A 115 -42.14 25.24 3.59
CA GLN A 115 -41.28 26.43 3.50
C GLN A 115 -39.83 25.94 3.26
N HIS A 116 -39.38 25.84 2.01
CA HIS A 116 -38.70 26.92 1.26
C HIS A 116 -37.39 27.40 1.90
N GLY A 117 -36.27 26.88 1.36
CA GLY A 117 -34.89 27.24 1.74
C GLY A 117 -33.88 26.59 0.79
N THR A 118 -33.74 27.12 -0.43
CA THR A 118 -32.92 26.50 -1.48
C THR A 118 -31.43 26.77 -1.29
N GLN A 119 -30.66 25.73 -0.94
CA GLN A 119 -29.22 25.67 -1.17
C GLN A 119 -28.93 24.63 -2.27
N ASP A 120 -28.29 25.09 -3.35
CA ASP A 120 -27.97 24.30 -4.54
C ASP A 120 -26.79 23.34 -4.27
N HIS A 121 -27.05 22.26 -3.54
CA HIS A 121 -26.12 21.14 -3.40
C HIS A 121 -26.02 20.38 -4.72
N ARG A 122 -25.22 20.92 -5.65
CA ARG A 122 -24.77 20.21 -6.84
C ARG A 122 -23.93 19.02 -6.42
N HIS A 123 -24.57 17.86 -6.32
CA HIS A 123 -23.86 16.60 -6.43
C HIS A 123 -23.17 16.59 -7.79
N GLU A 124 -21.84 16.56 -7.80
CA GLU A 124 -21.08 16.23 -8.99
C GLU A 124 -21.44 14.80 -9.37
N HIS A 125 -22.37 14.66 -10.30
CA HIS A 125 -22.71 13.38 -10.89
C HIS A 125 -21.45 12.83 -11.54
N CYS A 126 -20.89 11.76 -10.96
CA CYS A 126 -19.90 10.94 -11.63
C CYS A 126 -20.46 10.54 -12.99
N HIS A 127 -19.96 11.15 -14.06
CA HIS A 127 -20.29 10.76 -15.42
C HIS A 127 -19.77 9.34 -15.65
N HIS A 128 -20.62 8.36 -15.36
CA HIS A 128 -20.45 7.00 -15.82
C HIS A 128 -20.34 7.06 -17.34
N SER A 129 -19.19 6.65 -17.87
CA SER A 129 -18.95 6.58 -19.31
C SER A 129 -20.02 5.71 -19.97
N ASP A 130 -20.63 6.21 -21.03
CA ASP A 130 -21.69 5.52 -21.77
C ASP A 130 -21.22 4.14 -22.26
N GLY A 131 -21.61 3.11 -21.51
CA GLY A 131 -21.30 1.71 -21.77
C GLY A 131 -22.45 0.88 -21.22
N GLU A 132 -23.17 0.21 -22.10
CA GLU A 132 -24.30 -0.63 -21.72
C GLU A 132 -23.88 -1.71 -20.71
N PRO A 133 -24.79 -2.14 -19.81
CA PRO A 133 -24.52 -3.23 -18.88
C PRO A 133 -24.16 -4.50 -19.66
N VAL A 134 -22.92 -4.99 -19.48
CA VAL A 134 -22.35 -6.13 -20.22
C VAL A 134 -22.96 -7.46 -19.76
N SER A 135 -24.22 -7.64 -20.16
CA SER A 135 -25.05 -8.84 -20.03
C SER A 135 -24.68 -9.93 -21.06
N ALA A 136 -23.52 -9.79 -21.72
CA ALA A 136 -22.99 -10.79 -22.62
C ALA A 136 -22.76 -12.13 -21.88
N PRO A 137 -23.23 -13.26 -22.40
CA PRO A 137 -23.00 -14.56 -21.78
C PRO A 137 -21.50 -14.94 -21.86
N GLY A 138 -20.91 -15.32 -20.73
CA GLY A 138 -19.51 -15.75 -20.67
C GLY A 138 -18.85 -15.53 -19.31
N THR A 139 -17.66 -16.10 -19.15
CA THR A 139 -16.80 -15.85 -17.98
C THR A 139 -16.38 -14.38 -17.89
N LEU A 140 -15.91 -13.95 -16.72
CA LEU A 140 -15.40 -12.58 -16.53
C LEU A 140 -14.20 -12.27 -17.45
N LEU A 141 -13.32 -13.25 -17.67
CA LEU A 141 -12.17 -13.09 -18.57
C LEU A 141 -12.59 -12.94 -20.04
N GLN A 142 -13.65 -13.62 -20.49
CA GLN A 142 -14.17 -13.46 -21.86
C GLN A 142 -14.88 -12.11 -22.09
N ARG A 143 -15.37 -11.45 -21.03
CA ARG A 143 -16.03 -10.14 -21.11
C ARG A 143 -15.09 -8.94 -20.97
N TYR A 144 -14.07 -9.06 -20.12
CA TYR A 144 -13.22 -7.94 -19.71
C TYR A 144 -11.71 -8.17 -19.94
N GLY A 145 -11.32 -9.38 -20.30
CA GLY A 145 -9.93 -9.72 -20.59
C GLY A 145 -9.51 -9.27 -21.99
N LEU A 146 -8.31 -8.68 -22.06
CA LEU A 146 -7.61 -8.36 -23.31
C LEU A 146 -6.15 -8.85 -23.18
N PRO A 147 -5.39 -8.97 -24.28
CA PRO A 147 -3.96 -9.28 -24.22
C PRO A 147 -3.19 -8.25 -23.35
N PRO A 148 -2.17 -8.65 -22.56
CA PRO A 148 -1.49 -7.73 -21.63
C PRO A 148 -0.94 -6.45 -22.26
N ASP A 149 -0.31 -6.55 -23.44
CA ASP A 149 0.20 -5.38 -24.18
C ASP A 149 -0.93 -4.44 -24.63
N GLU A 150 -2.11 -4.98 -24.91
CA GLU A 150 -3.28 -4.18 -25.25
C GLU A 150 -3.91 -3.52 -24.01
N ILE A 151 -3.95 -4.21 -22.87
CA ILE A 151 -4.34 -3.61 -21.59
C ILE A 151 -3.42 -2.42 -21.27
N GLU A 152 -2.10 -2.59 -21.36
CA GLU A 152 -1.15 -1.48 -21.11
C GLU A 152 -1.36 -0.34 -22.11
N ARG A 153 -1.40 -0.64 -23.41
CA ARG A 153 -1.60 0.35 -24.49
C ARG A 153 -2.88 1.17 -24.31
N LEU A 154 -4.01 0.51 -24.08
CA LEU A 154 -5.31 1.17 -23.90
C LEU A 154 -5.38 1.92 -22.57
N SER A 155 -4.76 1.41 -21.51
CA SER A 155 -4.76 2.08 -20.20
C SER A 155 -3.92 3.36 -20.23
N LEU A 156 -2.72 3.32 -20.82
CA LEU A 156 -1.89 4.51 -21.00
C LEU A 156 -2.59 5.54 -21.90
N ALA A 157 -3.22 5.13 -23.01
CA ALA A 157 -3.96 6.04 -23.90
C ALA A 157 -5.30 6.57 -23.31
N ARG A 158 -5.86 5.93 -22.27
CA ARG A 158 -6.98 6.46 -21.47
C ARG A 158 -6.48 7.45 -20.41
N LEU A 159 -5.42 7.08 -19.70
CA LEU A 159 -4.76 7.91 -18.69
C LEU A 159 -4.25 9.23 -19.29
N GLU A 160 -3.52 9.18 -20.40
CA GLU A 160 -2.99 10.36 -21.08
C GLU A 160 -4.09 11.37 -21.45
N ARG A 161 -5.24 10.88 -21.95
CA ARG A 161 -6.42 11.72 -22.24
C ARG A 161 -7.12 12.26 -20.98
N ARG A 162 -7.12 11.52 -19.86
CA ARG A 162 -7.64 12.01 -18.57
C ARG A 162 -6.75 13.11 -17.97
N LEU A 163 -5.44 13.06 -18.22
CA LEU A 163 -4.48 14.03 -17.71
C LEU A 163 -4.48 15.35 -18.49
N GLY A 164 -4.46 15.27 -19.82
CA GLY A 164 -4.38 16.45 -20.68
C GLY A 164 -3.26 17.42 -20.26
N ASP A 165 -3.58 18.71 -20.18
CA ASP A 165 -2.64 19.79 -19.86
C ASP A 165 -2.18 19.84 -18.38
N ARG A 166 -2.61 18.87 -17.54
CA ARG A 166 -2.03 18.65 -16.20
C ARG A 166 -0.68 17.95 -16.27
N LEU A 167 -0.39 17.18 -17.33
CA LEU A 167 0.86 16.43 -17.48
C LEU A 167 2.05 17.33 -17.88
N ARG A 168 2.46 18.19 -16.96
CA ARG A 168 3.53 19.19 -17.13
C ARG A 168 4.88 18.61 -16.72
N VAL A 169 5.47 17.81 -17.61
CA VAL A 169 6.79 17.19 -17.44
C VAL A 169 7.63 17.36 -18.70
N PRO A 170 8.98 17.30 -18.62
CA PRO A 170 9.86 17.31 -19.78
C PRO A 170 9.45 16.23 -20.80
N PRO A 171 9.50 16.48 -22.14
CA PRO A 171 9.08 15.49 -23.13
C PRO A 171 9.79 14.13 -23.00
N ALA A 172 11.09 14.13 -22.67
CA ALA A 172 11.88 12.93 -22.42
C ALA A 172 11.43 12.12 -21.18
N ALA A 173 10.71 12.74 -20.24
CA ALA A 173 10.17 12.13 -19.03
C ALA A 173 8.69 11.70 -19.17
N ARG A 174 8.03 11.96 -20.31
CA ARG A 174 6.57 11.80 -20.46
C ARG A 174 6.09 10.35 -20.29
N ASP A 175 6.79 9.36 -20.86
CA ASP A 175 6.48 7.93 -20.63
C ASP A 175 6.79 7.49 -19.19
N VAL A 176 7.83 8.05 -18.56
CA VAL A 176 8.18 7.78 -17.15
C VAL A 176 7.03 8.22 -16.24
N ALA A 177 6.54 9.45 -16.45
CA ALA A 177 5.39 10.01 -15.74
C ALA A 177 4.11 9.19 -15.97
N LEU A 178 3.75 8.88 -17.22
CA LEU A 178 2.57 8.06 -17.53
C LEU A 178 2.64 6.68 -16.86
N ARG A 179 3.82 6.05 -16.80
CA ARG A 179 4.02 4.75 -16.14
C ARG A 179 3.94 4.83 -14.62
N MET A 180 4.44 5.90 -14.00
CA MET A 180 4.27 6.14 -12.56
C MET A 180 2.79 6.28 -12.18
N LEU A 181 2.03 7.07 -12.94
CA LEU A 181 0.61 7.32 -12.71
C LEU A 181 -0.24 6.06 -12.98
N TYR A 182 0.08 5.30 -14.04
CA TYR A 182 -0.54 4.00 -14.33
C TYR A 182 -0.28 2.97 -13.22
N ALA A 183 0.97 2.84 -12.75
CA ALA A 183 1.34 1.89 -11.70
C ALA A 183 0.76 2.21 -10.32
N ALA A 184 0.28 3.45 -10.12
CA ALA A 184 -0.46 3.84 -8.93
C ALA A 184 -1.99 3.64 -9.07
N GLY A 185 -2.52 3.58 -10.30
CA GLY A 185 -3.96 3.65 -10.57
C GLY A 185 -4.59 5.02 -10.30
N ASP A 186 -3.78 6.03 -10.01
CA ASP A 186 -4.19 7.36 -9.52
C ASP A 186 -3.63 8.45 -10.46
N ALA A 187 -4.51 8.99 -11.30
CA ALA A 187 -4.18 10.08 -12.23
C ALA A 187 -3.93 11.40 -11.49
N ASP A 188 -4.53 11.57 -10.31
CA ASP A 188 -4.53 12.79 -9.52
C ASP A 188 -3.27 12.88 -8.61
N LEU A 189 -2.31 11.97 -8.79
CA LEU A 189 -0.90 12.15 -8.41
C LEU A 189 -0.15 13.16 -9.30
N VAL A 190 -0.68 13.48 -10.50
CA VAL A 190 0.02 14.36 -11.46
C VAL A 190 0.33 15.75 -10.89
N ASP A 191 -0.55 16.31 -10.06
CA ASP A 191 -0.36 17.65 -9.48
C ASP A 191 0.76 17.65 -8.41
N ALA A 192 1.08 16.48 -7.84
CA ALA A 192 2.17 16.27 -6.89
C ALA A 192 3.45 15.71 -7.54
N LEU A 193 3.39 15.26 -8.80
CA LEU A 193 4.54 14.73 -9.55
C LEU A 193 5.57 15.85 -9.81
N ARG A 194 6.83 15.59 -9.47
CA ARG A 194 7.95 16.50 -9.78
C ARG A 194 9.09 15.71 -10.41
N ILE A 195 9.53 16.17 -11.57
CA ILE A 195 10.66 15.58 -12.32
C ILE A 195 11.54 16.74 -12.74
N SER A 196 12.80 16.75 -12.30
CA SER A 196 13.79 17.73 -12.74
C SER A 196 14.13 17.55 -14.23
N ASP A 197 14.43 18.65 -14.94
CA ASP A 197 14.45 18.68 -16.41
C ASP A 197 15.39 17.65 -17.06
N ASP A 198 16.55 17.40 -16.45
CA ASP A 198 17.54 16.46 -16.97
C ASP A 198 17.34 15.01 -16.49
N ALA A 199 16.44 14.74 -15.54
CA ALA A 199 16.35 13.46 -14.81
C ALA A 199 16.27 12.23 -15.70
N ALA A 200 15.44 12.26 -16.75
CA ALA A 200 15.32 11.15 -17.69
C ALA A 200 16.62 10.96 -18.49
N ALA A 201 17.25 12.04 -18.95
CA ALA A 201 18.52 11.98 -19.66
C ALA A 201 19.68 11.56 -18.74
N ALA A 202 19.70 12.00 -17.48
CA ALA A 202 20.66 11.60 -16.47
C ALA A 202 20.56 10.11 -16.15
N GLY A 203 19.33 9.60 -15.93
CA GLY A 203 19.06 8.18 -15.75
C GLY A 203 19.49 7.33 -16.96
N LEU A 204 19.19 7.77 -18.19
CA LEU A 204 19.60 7.04 -19.40
C LEU A 204 21.12 7.04 -19.60
N ARG A 205 21.81 8.18 -19.40
CA ARG A 205 23.28 8.26 -19.40
C ARG A 205 23.90 7.35 -18.34
N ALA A 206 23.29 7.27 -17.16
CA ALA A 206 23.76 6.43 -16.06
C ALA A 206 23.58 4.93 -16.36
N LEU A 207 22.42 4.52 -16.89
CA LEU A 207 22.18 3.14 -17.34
C LEU A 207 23.16 2.72 -18.45
N ALA A 208 23.41 3.60 -19.44
CA ALA A 208 24.38 3.35 -20.50
C ALA A 208 25.83 3.25 -19.98
N ALA A 209 26.14 3.93 -18.88
CA ALA A 209 27.42 3.81 -18.17
C ALA A 209 27.49 2.64 -17.16
N GLY A 210 26.51 1.71 -17.19
CA GLY A 210 26.46 0.55 -16.29
C GLY A 210 26.18 0.88 -14.82
N ALA A 211 25.68 2.09 -14.52
CA ALA A 211 25.51 2.55 -13.14
C ALA A 211 24.46 1.70 -12.38
N PRO A 212 24.77 1.22 -11.16
CA PRO A 212 23.91 0.33 -10.41
C PRO A 212 22.55 0.97 -10.07
N LEU A 213 21.49 0.17 -10.13
CA LEU A 213 20.18 0.49 -9.55
C LEU A 213 20.19 0.12 -8.05
N VAL A 214 20.01 1.10 -7.17
CA VAL A 214 20.16 0.95 -5.71
C VAL A 214 18.81 1.09 -5.03
N ALA A 215 18.22 -0.03 -4.60
CA ALA A 215 16.88 -0.09 -4.01
C ALA A 215 16.91 -0.02 -2.47
N ASP A 216 16.01 0.78 -1.88
CA ASP A 216 15.89 0.94 -0.42
C ASP A 216 15.37 -0.33 0.28
N VAL A 217 14.39 -1.00 -0.31
CA VAL A 217 13.76 -2.21 0.24
C VAL A 217 13.62 -3.33 -0.80
N LYS A 218 13.38 -4.55 -0.30
CA LYS A 218 13.30 -5.76 -1.10
C LYS A 218 12.16 -5.75 -2.12
N MET A 219 11.02 -5.09 -1.83
CA MET A 219 9.90 -4.97 -2.77
C MET A 219 10.30 -4.17 -4.02
N VAL A 220 10.97 -3.04 -3.87
CA VAL A 220 11.53 -2.28 -5.01
C VAL A 220 12.53 -3.15 -5.78
N ALA A 221 13.45 -3.82 -5.08
CA ALA A 221 14.46 -4.70 -5.70
C ALA A 221 13.89 -5.94 -6.43
N VAL A 222 12.61 -6.26 -6.22
CA VAL A 222 11.87 -7.33 -6.92
C VAL A 222 11.01 -6.78 -8.06
N ALA A 223 10.47 -5.56 -7.91
CA ALA A 223 9.66 -4.89 -8.94
C ALA A 223 10.48 -4.30 -10.11
N LEU A 224 11.79 -4.16 -9.97
CA LEU A 224 12.69 -3.75 -11.06
C LEU A 224 12.83 -4.83 -12.15
N ASP A 225 12.73 -4.44 -13.42
CA ASP A 225 12.87 -5.32 -14.60
C ASP A 225 14.31 -5.85 -14.71
N ARG A 226 14.54 -7.01 -14.08
CA ARG A 226 15.86 -7.66 -14.05
C ARG A 226 16.32 -8.13 -15.43
N ARG A 227 15.40 -8.47 -16.34
CA ARG A 227 15.77 -8.88 -17.70
C ARG A 227 16.42 -7.70 -18.43
N ARG A 228 15.81 -6.52 -18.37
CA ARG A 228 16.39 -5.31 -18.98
C ARG A 228 17.65 -4.84 -18.27
N ALA A 229 17.67 -4.90 -16.94
CA ALA A 229 18.88 -4.57 -16.18
C ALA A 229 20.06 -5.49 -16.58
N GLN A 230 19.81 -6.79 -16.73
CA GLN A 230 20.81 -7.76 -17.24
C GLN A 230 21.22 -7.46 -18.68
N GLN A 231 20.28 -7.17 -19.59
CA GLN A 231 20.58 -6.77 -20.98
C GLN A 231 21.42 -5.49 -21.07
N LEU A 232 21.28 -4.57 -20.10
CA LEU A 232 22.07 -3.34 -19.99
C LEU A 232 23.37 -3.51 -19.17
N GLY A 233 23.67 -4.72 -18.67
CA GLY A 233 24.81 -4.96 -17.76
C GLY A 233 24.69 -4.29 -16.39
N VAL A 234 23.53 -3.70 -16.06
CA VAL A 234 23.29 -2.89 -14.85
C VAL A 234 22.94 -3.79 -13.65
N PRO A 235 23.74 -3.79 -12.58
CA PRO A 235 23.44 -4.58 -11.39
C PRO A 235 22.37 -3.89 -10.52
N VAL A 236 21.38 -4.67 -10.08
CA VAL A 236 20.38 -4.26 -9.08
C VAL A 236 20.88 -4.61 -7.68
N LEU A 237 21.04 -3.60 -6.82
CA LEU A 237 21.57 -3.71 -5.47
C LEU A 237 20.51 -3.40 -4.42
N CYS A 238 20.41 -4.24 -3.38
CA CYS A 238 19.64 -3.95 -2.17
C CYS A 238 20.31 -4.64 -0.98
N ALA A 239 20.32 -4.00 0.20
CA ALA A 239 21.01 -4.47 1.39
C ALA A 239 20.13 -4.53 2.65
N ILE A 240 18.80 -4.35 2.51
CA ILE A 240 17.86 -4.38 3.65
C ILE A 240 17.84 -5.72 4.40
N ASP A 241 18.19 -6.80 3.69
CA ASP A 241 18.24 -8.19 4.19
C ASP A 241 19.66 -8.63 4.61
N ASP A 242 20.69 -7.78 4.48
CA ASP A 242 22.06 -8.14 4.91
C ASP A 242 22.09 -8.32 6.44
N PRO A 243 22.46 -9.50 6.98
CA PRO A 243 22.55 -9.72 8.42
C PRO A 243 23.54 -8.77 9.11
N ARG A 244 24.53 -8.27 8.38
CA ARG A 244 25.47 -7.25 8.88
C ARG A 244 24.82 -5.86 8.94
N VAL A 245 23.85 -5.54 8.07
CA VAL A 245 23.04 -4.30 8.13
C VAL A 245 22.04 -4.38 9.27
N GLN A 246 21.40 -5.54 9.47
CA GLN A 246 20.50 -5.76 10.61
C GLN A 246 21.22 -5.51 11.94
N ARG A 247 22.44 -6.04 12.12
CA ARG A 247 23.26 -5.79 13.32
C ARG A 247 23.61 -4.31 13.50
N GLU A 248 24.19 -3.66 12.49
CA GLU A 248 24.55 -2.22 12.57
C GLU A 248 23.32 -1.34 12.87
N ALA A 249 22.13 -1.71 12.39
CA ALA A 249 20.87 -1.01 12.72
C ALA A 249 20.45 -1.20 14.18
N GLN A 250 20.60 -2.40 14.74
CA GLN A 250 20.33 -2.69 16.16
C GLN A 250 21.36 -2.01 17.08
N GLU A 251 22.65 -2.13 16.75
CA GLU A 251 23.79 -1.58 17.50
C GLU A 251 23.77 -0.05 17.57
N THR A 252 23.28 0.63 16.52
CA THR A 252 23.26 2.10 16.43
C THR A 252 21.88 2.73 16.64
N GLY A 253 20.83 1.93 16.89
CA GLY A 253 19.45 2.39 16.98
C GLY A 253 18.88 3.00 15.68
N ARG A 254 19.58 2.89 14.55
CA ARG A 254 19.22 3.56 13.29
C ARG A 254 18.23 2.72 12.45
N PRO A 255 17.32 3.36 11.69
CA PRO A 255 16.44 2.67 10.75
C PRO A 255 17.22 1.77 9.77
N ARG A 256 16.79 0.51 9.62
CA ARG A 256 17.53 -0.49 8.82
C ARG A 256 17.75 -0.06 7.37
N ALA A 257 16.79 0.65 6.77
CA ALA A 257 16.89 1.14 5.39
C ALA A 257 17.90 2.30 5.24
N ALA A 258 18.01 3.17 6.25
CA ALA A 258 19.07 4.18 6.32
C ALA A 258 20.46 3.50 6.34
N VAL A 259 20.65 2.51 7.21
CA VAL A 259 21.90 1.73 7.31
C VAL A 259 22.20 1.00 5.99
N ALA A 260 21.20 0.42 5.33
CA ALA A 260 21.35 -0.20 4.01
C ALA A 260 21.87 0.79 2.95
N ILE A 261 21.26 1.96 2.82
CA ILE A 261 21.71 3.02 1.90
C ILE A 261 23.13 3.50 2.24
N ARG A 262 23.43 3.77 3.52
CA ARG A 262 24.76 4.21 3.99
C ARG A 262 25.88 3.22 3.64
N ARG A 263 25.56 1.93 3.51
CA ARG A 263 26.51 0.92 3.01
C ARG A 263 26.56 0.83 1.49
N LEU A 264 25.43 0.95 0.82
CA LEU A 264 25.35 0.88 -0.64
C LEU A 264 26.06 2.08 -1.31
N VAL A 265 25.97 3.28 -0.73
CA VAL A 265 26.75 4.47 -1.15
C VAL A 265 28.25 4.17 -1.25
N ARG A 266 28.83 3.39 -0.33
CA ARG A 266 30.27 3.03 -0.38
C ARG A 266 30.65 2.11 -1.55
N ARG A 267 29.67 1.49 -2.22
CA ARG A 267 29.86 0.60 -3.39
C ARG A 267 29.33 1.21 -4.69
N ALA A 268 28.44 2.18 -4.58
CA ALA A 268 27.63 2.71 -5.68
C ALA A 268 27.43 4.24 -5.56
N PRO A 269 28.47 5.05 -5.26
CA PRO A 269 28.29 6.46 -4.90
C PRO A 269 27.66 7.31 -6.03
N ARG A 270 27.73 6.83 -7.29
CA ARG A 270 27.11 7.43 -8.47
C ARG A 270 25.97 6.58 -9.07
N GLY A 271 25.36 5.70 -8.26
CA GLY A 271 24.24 4.87 -8.68
C GLY A 271 22.97 5.65 -8.98
N ILE A 272 21.98 4.94 -9.54
CA ILE A 272 20.59 5.39 -9.65
C ILE A 272 19.86 4.88 -8.42
N TYR A 273 19.44 5.78 -7.53
CA TYR A 273 18.79 5.42 -6.28
C TYR A 273 17.28 5.33 -6.48
N VAL A 274 16.69 4.22 -6.04
CA VAL A 274 15.26 3.92 -6.18
C VAL A 274 14.70 3.70 -4.77
N VAL A 275 14.16 4.76 -4.17
CA VAL A 275 13.61 4.76 -2.81
C VAL A 275 12.09 4.71 -2.89
N GLY A 276 11.51 3.53 -2.69
CA GLY A 276 10.09 3.29 -2.88
C GLY A 276 9.28 3.04 -1.61
N ASN A 277 9.91 3.03 -0.43
CA ASN A 277 9.21 2.68 0.81
C ASN A 277 9.62 3.52 2.02
N ALA A 278 10.92 3.69 2.27
CA ALA A 278 11.41 4.25 3.53
C ALA A 278 11.86 5.72 3.40
N PRO A 279 11.15 6.69 4.00
CA PRO A 279 11.61 8.09 4.06
C PRO A 279 13.00 8.23 4.69
N THR A 280 13.29 7.41 5.71
CA THR A 280 14.59 7.38 6.39
C THR A 280 15.74 6.87 5.50
N ALA A 281 15.44 6.13 4.43
CA ALA A 281 16.43 5.76 3.41
C ALA A 281 16.75 6.94 2.47
N LEU A 282 15.75 7.78 2.17
CA LEU A 282 15.95 9.01 1.42
C LEU A 282 16.72 10.04 2.25
N LEU A 283 16.30 10.34 3.48
CA LEU A 283 17.02 11.28 4.37
C LEU A 283 18.50 10.89 4.54
N GLN A 284 18.79 9.61 4.80
CA GLN A 284 20.18 9.15 4.91
C GLN A 284 20.95 9.20 3.58
N LEU A 285 20.28 9.19 2.42
CA LEU A 285 20.92 9.48 1.13
C LEU A 285 21.25 10.98 1.02
N LEU A 286 20.35 11.87 1.45
CA LEU A 286 20.57 13.32 1.42
C LEU A 286 21.71 13.75 2.35
N ASP A 287 21.79 13.22 3.58
CA ASP A 287 22.96 13.37 4.48
C ASP A 287 24.30 13.08 3.75
N LEU A 288 24.28 12.06 2.89
CA LEU A 288 25.46 11.58 2.17
C LEU A 288 25.73 12.39 0.89
N VAL A 289 24.71 13.00 0.29
CA VAL A 289 24.86 14.00 -0.78
C VAL A 289 25.48 15.28 -0.22
N ASP A 290 24.96 15.77 0.91
CA ASP A 290 25.39 17.04 1.52
C ASP A 290 26.83 16.96 2.06
N THR A 291 27.23 15.79 2.56
CA THR A 291 28.64 15.48 2.91
C THR A 291 29.51 15.09 1.71
N GLY A 292 28.97 15.07 0.50
CA GLY A 292 29.66 14.74 -0.76
C GLY A 292 30.08 13.27 -0.94
N ALA A 293 29.72 12.40 0.01
CA ALA A 293 30.01 10.97 0.02
C ALA A 293 29.17 10.16 -0.99
N ALA A 294 27.98 10.67 -1.32
CA ALA A 294 27.15 10.24 -2.43
C ALA A 294 27.10 11.35 -3.49
N ARG A 295 27.09 10.97 -4.76
CA ARG A 295 26.80 11.84 -5.92
C ARG A 295 25.89 11.08 -6.90
N PRO A 296 24.63 10.78 -6.52
CA PRO A 296 23.71 9.98 -7.32
C PRO A 296 23.61 10.51 -8.75
N ALA A 297 23.57 9.60 -9.73
CA ALA A 297 23.34 10.01 -11.11
C ALA A 297 21.85 10.30 -11.38
N LEU A 298 20.96 9.73 -10.57
CA LEU A 298 19.52 10.00 -10.51
C LEU A 298 18.97 9.49 -9.17
N VAL A 299 18.02 10.22 -8.58
CA VAL A 299 17.23 9.78 -7.41
C VAL A 299 15.75 9.68 -7.79
N ILE A 300 15.27 8.45 -7.95
CA ILE A 300 13.84 8.14 -8.03
C ILE A 300 13.38 7.89 -6.60
N ALA A 301 12.64 8.83 -6.01
CA ALA A 301 12.15 8.68 -4.65
C ALA A 301 10.65 8.92 -4.56
N THR A 302 9.91 7.87 -4.31
CA THR A 302 8.49 7.94 -3.94
C THR A 302 8.23 7.12 -2.67
N PRO A 303 8.94 7.33 -1.53
CA PRO A 303 8.49 6.80 -0.26
C PRO A 303 7.06 7.30 0.04
N LEU A 304 6.25 6.44 0.64
CA LEU A 304 4.91 6.75 1.14
C LEU A 304 4.89 6.77 2.67
N GLY A 305 3.84 7.34 3.24
CA GLY A 305 3.58 7.33 4.67
C GLY A 305 3.22 8.69 5.25
N PHE A 306 2.92 8.71 6.54
CA PHE A 306 2.43 9.89 7.27
C PHE A 306 3.46 10.49 8.25
N VAL A 307 4.72 10.03 8.18
CA VAL A 307 5.83 10.50 9.02
C VAL A 307 7.07 10.65 8.14
N ALA A 308 7.66 11.85 8.09
CA ALA A 308 8.88 12.20 7.34
C ALA A 308 8.83 11.96 5.82
N ALA A 309 7.73 11.48 5.25
CA ALA A 309 7.62 11.14 3.83
C ALA A 309 7.53 12.39 2.95
N THR A 310 6.72 13.36 3.33
CA THR A 310 6.58 14.65 2.64
C THR A 310 7.91 15.40 2.71
N GLU A 311 8.40 15.56 3.93
CA GLU A 311 9.60 16.30 4.32
C GLU A 311 10.84 15.78 3.58
N ALA A 312 11.05 14.45 3.54
CA ALA A 312 12.19 13.87 2.83
C ALA A 312 12.15 14.09 1.30
N LYS A 313 10.96 14.23 0.71
CA LYS A 313 10.79 14.47 -0.74
C LYS A 313 10.87 15.95 -1.09
N ASP A 314 10.42 16.83 -0.20
CA ASP A 314 10.61 18.28 -0.32
C ASP A 314 12.11 18.64 -0.16
N GLU A 315 12.80 18.02 0.81
CA GLU A 315 14.26 18.11 0.96
C GLU A 315 15.02 17.59 -0.28
N LEU A 316 14.54 16.52 -0.93
CA LEU A 316 15.11 16.07 -2.21
C LEU A 316 14.89 17.12 -3.32
N ALA A 317 13.69 17.67 -3.43
CA ALA A 317 13.34 18.66 -4.45
C ALA A 317 14.10 19.99 -4.29
N ALA A 318 14.59 20.29 -3.08
CA ALA A 318 15.43 21.46 -2.78
C ALA A 318 16.92 21.31 -3.17
N ARG A 319 17.37 20.11 -3.57
CA ARG A 319 18.80 19.82 -3.84
C ARG A 319 19.11 19.70 -5.33
N ALA A 320 20.33 20.10 -5.70
CA ALA A 320 20.87 20.04 -7.06
C ALA A 320 21.31 18.62 -7.48
N VAL A 321 20.39 17.65 -7.37
CA VAL A 321 20.59 16.25 -7.81
C VAL A 321 19.46 15.89 -8.77
N PRO A 322 19.72 15.25 -9.93
CA PRO A 322 18.65 14.82 -10.83
C PRO A 322 17.66 13.91 -10.11
N PHE A 323 16.37 14.27 -10.10
CA PHE A 323 15.34 13.58 -9.33
C PHE A 323 14.01 13.36 -10.07
N ILE A 324 13.31 12.31 -9.63
CA ILE A 324 11.92 11.97 -9.94
C ILE A 324 11.21 11.68 -8.61
N THR A 325 10.14 12.40 -8.29
CA THR A 325 9.40 12.24 -7.03
C THR A 325 7.91 12.58 -7.17
N VAL A 326 7.14 12.27 -6.13
CA VAL A 326 5.74 12.66 -5.97
C VAL A 326 5.56 13.18 -4.55
N LEU A 327 5.28 14.47 -4.39
CA LEU A 327 5.28 15.17 -3.10
C LEU A 327 4.13 14.72 -2.17
N GLY A 328 4.21 15.12 -0.89
CA GLY A 328 3.22 14.74 0.13
C GLY A 328 3.35 13.28 0.59
N THR A 329 2.27 12.70 1.10
CA THR A 329 2.27 11.35 1.73
C THR A 329 2.15 10.18 0.74
N ARG A 330 1.72 10.42 -0.51
CA ARG A 330 1.48 9.39 -1.53
C ARG A 330 2.79 8.93 -2.20
N GLY A 331 2.79 7.72 -2.77
CA GLY A 331 3.97 7.10 -3.38
C GLY A 331 3.85 5.58 -3.41
N GLY A 332 4.96 4.88 -3.18
CA GLY A 332 5.05 3.43 -3.04
C GLY A 332 6.09 2.76 -3.93
N SER A 333 6.37 1.49 -3.64
CA SER A 333 7.41 0.72 -4.33
C SER A 333 7.07 0.46 -5.80
N ALA A 334 5.78 0.33 -6.13
CA ALA A 334 5.30 0.21 -7.51
C ALA A 334 5.60 1.47 -8.33
N VAL A 335 5.39 2.66 -7.76
CA VAL A 335 5.61 3.95 -8.46
C VAL A 335 7.10 4.18 -8.74
N ALA A 336 7.96 3.95 -7.74
CA ALA A 336 9.41 4.06 -7.90
C ALA A 336 9.96 3.03 -8.91
N ALA A 337 9.49 1.78 -8.84
CA ALA A 337 9.89 0.75 -9.79
C ALA A 337 9.37 1.04 -11.22
N ALA A 338 8.16 1.57 -11.37
CA ALA A 338 7.61 1.95 -12.68
C ALA A 338 8.44 3.04 -13.36
N ALA A 339 8.92 4.05 -12.62
CA ALA A 339 9.83 5.06 -13.14
C ALA A 339 11.16 4.46 -13.61
N ALA A 340 11.78 3.61 -12.79
CA ALA A 340 13.04 2.95 -13.13
C ALA A 340 12.88 1.98 -14.32
N ASN A 341 11.77 1.23 -14.37
CA ASN A 341 11.44 0.31 -15.46
C ASN A 341 11.14 1.05 -16.76
N ALA A 342 10.56 2.25 -16.72
CA ALA A 342 10.42 3.11 -17.89
C ALA A 342 11.79 3.47 -18.49
N LEU A 343 12.74 3.91 -17.66
CA LEU A 343 14.11 4.22 -18.09
C LEU A 343 14.84 3.00 -18.64
N LEU A 344 14.76 1.85 -17.96
CA LEU A 344 15.27 0.57 -18.46
C LEU A 344 14.68 0.23 -19.84
N ARG A 345 13.34 0.32 -19.98
CA ARG A 345 12.60 0.05 -21.23
C ARG A 345 12.96 1.02 -22.37
N ILE A 346 13.31 2.26 -22.06
CA ILE A 346 13.78 3.24 -23.05
C ILE A 346 15.22 2.89 -23.46
N ALA A 347 16.12 2.66 -22.49
CA ALA A 347 17.51 2.29 -22.75
C ALA A 347 17.65 0.99 -23.57
N THR A 348 16.90 -0.08 -23.26
CA THR A 348 16.94 -1.31 -24.07
C THR A 348 16.46 -1.11 -25.50
N ARG A 349 15.47 -0.21 -25.75
CA ARG A 349 15.03 0.10 -27.11
C ARG A 349 16.11 0.90 -27.88
N GLY A 350 16.85 1.76 -27.19
CA GLY A 350 18.01 2.45 -27.77
C GLY A 350 19.12 1.50 -28.21
N LEU A 351 19.42 0.46 -27.42
CA LEU A 351 20.38 -0.59 -27.81
C LEU A 351 19.92 -1.36 -29.05
N ALA A 352 18.68 -1.88 -29.05
CA ALA A 352 18.18 -2.67 -30.18
C ALA A 352 18.19 -1.87 -31.51
N ALA A 353 17.81 -0.60 -31.47
CA ALA A 353 17.88 0.28 -32.65
C ALA A 353 19.32 0.56 -33.11
N ALA A 354 20.29 0.62 -32.19
CA ALA A 354 21.70 0.76 -32.54
C ALA A 354 22.29 -0.53 -33.13
N GLU A 355 21.88 -1.70 -32.62
CA GLU A 355 22.23 -3.02 -33.18
C GLU A 355 21.64 -3.20 -34.59
N GLU A 356 20.36 -2.86 -34.80
CA GLU A 356 19.72 -2.88 -36.12
C GLU A 356 20.43 -1.95 -37.13
N VAL A 357 20.84 -0.75 -36.72
CA VAL A 357 21.62 0.18 -37.57
C VAL A 357 23.02 -0.38 -37.86
N HIS A 358 23.71 -0.98 -36.88
CA HIS A 358 25.03 -1.57 -37.08
C HIS A 358 24.99 -2.79 -38.01
N ILE A 359 23.90 -3.56 -38.02
CA ILE A 359 23.68 -4.69 -38.95
C ILE A 359 23.28 -4.18 -40.35
N SER A 360 22.67 -2.99 -40.44
CA SER A 360 22.19 -2.42 -41.71
C SER A 360 23.22 -1.57 -42.47
N LEU A 361 24.38 -1.30 -41.87
CA LEU A 361 25.52 -0.70 -42.56
C LEU A 361 26.34 -1.82 -43.25
N PRO A 362 26.45 -1.85 -44.59
CA PRO A 362 27.29 -2.83 -45.26
C PRO A 362 28.77 -2.55 -45.00
N ASP A 363 29.60 -3.60 -45.04
CA ASP A 363 31.06 -3.49 -44.93
C ASP A 363 31.61 -2.52 -45.98
N ALA A 364 32.20 -1.42 -45.52
CA ALA A 364 32.80 -0.39 -46.34
C ALA A 364 34.28 -0.69 -46.64
N GLY A 365 34.52 -1.86 -47.26
CA GLY A 365 35.82 -2.34 -47.75
C GLY A 365 35.63 -3.66 -48.52
N ASP A 366 36.38 -3.99 -49.58
CA ASP A 366 37.57 -3.32 -50.12
C ASP A 366 37.52 -3.17 -51.65
N HIS A 367 38.26 -2.15 -52.12
CA HIS A 367 38.93 -1.99 -53.42
C HIS A 367 38.22 -2.37 -54.74
#